data_AF-A0A1M5PPV9-F1
#
_entry.id   AF-A0A1M5PPV9-F1
#
_cell.length_a   1.000
_cell.length_b   1.000
_cell.length_c   1.000
_cell.angle_alpha   90.00
_cell.angle_beta   90.00
_cell.angle_gamma   90.00
#
_symmetry.space_group_name_H-M   'P 1'
#
loop_
_entity.id
_entity.type
_entity.pdbx_description
1 polymer ?
#
loop_
_entity_poly.entity_id
_entity_poly.type
_entity_poly.pdbx_seq_one_letter_code
_entity_poly.pdbx_strand_id
1 'polypeptide(L)'
;MIEESKPEKSKTNPWAIIIFCAAVLFLLLLRYWDDHKYDDYRKTFKGETIGFATRYKHFPKSTYIKYYFYKDGKILSSMKVTGNNNLILKKYYKVKYDLKNPRANYIILNEELKPDSITLVKAGFTKSKYYIYDAGVSCKYIEKSKWK
;
A
#
# COMPACT_ATOMS: atom_id res chain seq x y z
N MET A 1 37.24 -57.61 22.65
CA MET A 1 35.81 -57.91 22.83
C MET A 1 35.10 -56.57 22.80
N ILE A 2 34.59 -56.17 21.64
CA ILE A 2 33.94 -54.86 21.44
C ILE A 2 32.45 -55.16 21.26
N GLU A 3 31.65 -54.67 22.20
CA GLU A 3 30.20 -54.85 22.23
C GLU A 3 29.58 -53.82 21.26
N GLU A 4 29.01 -54.29 20.14
CA GLU A 4 28.30 -53.44 19.20
C GLU A 4 27.01 -52.91 19.84
N SER A 5 26.92 -51.60 20.03
CA SER A 5 25.70 -50.92 20.44
C SER A 5 24.68 -50.93 19.30
N LYS A 6 23.54 -51.59 19.52
CA LYS A 6 22.44 -51.64 18.55
C LYS A 6 21.85 -50.23 18.34
N PRO A 7 21.51 -49.84 17.10
CA PRO A 7 20.88 -48.56 16.83
C PRO A 7 19.44 -48.54 17.39
N GLU A 8 19.20 -47.59 18.29
CA GLU A 8 17.89 -47.33 18.88
C GLU A 8 16.94 -46.78 17.80
N LYS A 9 16.03 -47.64 17.32
CA LYS A 9 14.97 -47.23 16.39
C LYS A 9 14.04 -46.25 17.10
N SER A 10 14.14 -44.97 16.76
CA SER A 10 13.19 -43.96 17.23
C SER A 10 11.77 -44.37 16.82
N LYS A 11 10.92 -44.62 17.81
CA LYS A 11 9.50 -44.94 17.58
C LYS A 11 8.82 -43.67 17.09
N THR A 12 8.71 -43.51 15.78
CA THR A 12 7.88 -42.46 15.19
C THR A 12 6.43 -42.72 15.56
N ASN A 13 5.89 -41.85 16.42
CA ASN A 13 4.50 -41.95 16.87
C ASN A 13 3.58 -41.56 15.70
N PRO A 14 2.77 -42.47 15.15
CA PRO A 14 1.93 -42.18 13.99
C PRO A 14 0.94 -41.04 14.27
N TRP A 15 0.50 -40.89 15.53
CA TRP A 15 -0.34 -39.78 15.95
C TRP A 15 0.35 -38.42 15.86
N ALA A 16 1.66 -38.36 16.13
CA ALA A 16 2.43 -37.13 16.01
C ALA A 16 2.56 -36.69 14.54
N ILE A 17 2.69 -37.64 13.62
CA ILE A 17 2.72 -37.37 12.18
C ILE A 17 1.36 -36.84 11.70
N ILE A 18 0.25 -37.46 12.14
CA ILE A 18 -1.11 -37.02 11.79
C ILE A 18 -1.38 -35.60 12.28
N ILE A 19 -1.01 -35.28 13.53
CA ILE A 19 -1.17 -33.93 14.10
C ILE A 19 -0.34 -32.91 13.33
N PHE A 20 0.91 -33.26 12.96
CA PHE A 20 1.77 -32.40 12.17
C PHE A 20 1.19 -32.13 10.78
N CYS A 21 0.71 -33.17 10.08
CA CYS A 21 0.04 -33.03 8.78
C CYS A 21 -1.23 -32.15 8.88
N ALA A 22 -2.04 -32.33 9.93
CA ALA A 22 -3.22 -31.52 10.17
C ALA A 22 -2.87 -30.04 10.44
N ALA A 23 -1.81 -29.77 11.21
CA ALA A 23 -1.31 -28.42 11.47
C ALA A 23 -0.80 -27.75 10.18
N VAL A 24 -0.07 -28.48 9.33
CA VAL A 24 0.40 -27.96 8.03
C VAL A 24 -0.78 -27.65 7.10
N LEU A 25 -1.78 -28.55 7.01
CA LEU A 25 -3.00 -28.31 6.24
C LEU A 25 -3.78 -27.10 6.76
N PHE A 26 -3.88 -26.96 8.08
CA PHE A 26 -4.54 -25.80 8.70
C PHE A 26 -3.80 -24.49 8.38
N LEU A 27 -2.47 -24.47 8.42
CA LEU A 27 -1.67 -23.30 8.01
C LEU A 27 -1.84 -22.97 6.52
N LEU A 28 -1.91 -23.98 5.66
CA LEU A 28 -2.18 -23.80 4.23
C LEU A 28 -3.60 -23.24 3.98
N LEU A 29 -4.59 -23.73 4.72
CA LEU A 29 -5.97 -23.22 4.67
C LEU A 29 -6.06 -21.77 5.14
N LEU A 30 -5.38 -21.42 6.24
CA LEU A 30 -5.31 -20.03 6.72
C LEU A 30 -4.70 -19.11 5.66
N ARG A 31 -3.61 -19.53 5.02
CA ARG A 31 -2.96 -18.77 3.95
C ARG A 31 -3.86 -18.60 2.72
N TYR A 32 -4.53 -19.68 2.31
CA TYR A 32 -5.50 -19.65 1.21
C TYR A 32 -6.65 -18.68 1.50
N TRP A 33 -7.17 -18.69 2.73
CA TRP A 33 -8.32 -17.84 3.11
C TRP A 33 -7.96 -16.34 3.16
N ASP A 34 -6.74 -16.01 3.59
CA ASP A 34 -6.22 -14.64 3.56
C ASP A 34 -6.00 -14.15 2.12
N ASP A 35 -5.41 -14.98 1.24
CA ASP A 35 -5.22 -14.64 -0.17
C ASP A 35 -6.57 -14.47 -0.90
N HIS A 36 -7.55 -15.34 -0.61
CA HIS A 36 -8.86 -15.30 -1.26
C HIS A 36 -9.70 -14.08 -0.88
N LYS A 37 -9.59 -13.60 0.38
CA LYS A 37 -10.18 -12.29 0.76
C LYS A 37 -9.56 -11.17 -0.06
N TYR A 38 -8.24 -11.17 -0.23
CA TYR A 38 -7.52 -10.12 -0.95
C TYR A 38 -7.90 -10.07 -2.44
N ASP A 39 -8.12 -11.23 -3.07
CA ASP A 39 -8.54 -11.32 -4.47
C ASP A 39 -10.00 -10.95 -4.70
N ASP A 40 -10.91 -11.25 -3.77
CA ASP A 40 -12.30 -10.79 -3.87
C ASP A 40 -12.40 -9.26 -3.72
N TYR A 41 -11.58 -8.65 -2.86
CA TYR A 41 -11.46 -7.19 -2.83
C TYR A 41 -11.00 -6.63 -4.18
N ARG A 42 -10.02 -7.26 -4.86
CA ARG A 42 -9.53 -6.88 -6.19
C ARG A 42 -10.60 -6.87 -7.30
N LYS A 43 -11.64 -7.69 -7.18
CA LYS A 43 -12.71 -7.79 -8.20
C LYS A 43 -13.82 -6.74 -8.07
N THR A 44 -13.91 -6.05 -6.92
CA THR A 44 -14.99 -5.08 -6.66
C THR A 44 -14.68 -3.64 -7.10
N PHE A 45 -13.46 -3.37 -7.59
CA PHE A 45 -13.06 -2.01 -7.96
C PHE A 45 -13.71 -1.53 -9.25
N LYS A 46 -14.31 -0.34 -9.19
CA LYS A 46 -15.03 0.27 -10.30
C LYS A 46 -14.16 1.11 -11.23
N GLY A 47 -12.95 1.46 -10.81
CA GLY A 47 -12.05 2.24 -11.64
C GLY A 47 -10.65 2.41 -11.09
N GLU A 48 -9.77 2.87 -11.97
CA GLU A 48 -8.38 3.22 -11.66
C GLU A 48 -8.17 4.73 -11.91
N THR A 49 -7.33 5.36 -11.10
CA THR A 49 -6.94 6.77 -11.26
C THR A 49 -5.55 7.00 -10.68
N ILE A 50 -5.10 8.25 -10.70
CA ILE A 50 -3.83 8.67 -10.10
C ILE A 50 -4.11 9.29 -8.74
N GLY A 51 -3.39 8.81 -7.73
CA GLY A 51 -3.36 9.40 -6.40
C GLY A 51 -2.01 10.04 -6.10
N PHE A 52 -2.04 11.11 -5.31
CA PHE A 52 -0.85 11.77 -4.79
C PHE A 52 -0.65 11.45 -3.31
N ALA A 53 0.49 10.87 -2.99
CA ALA A 53 0.88 10.53 -1.63
C ALA A 53 1.37 11.79 -0.88
N THR A 54 0.70 12.13 0.23
CA THR A 54 0.91 13.42 0.91
C THR A 54 1.79 13.32 2.14
N ARG A 55 1.37 12.54 3.13
CA ARG A 55 2.00 12.47 4.45
C ARG A 55 1.71 11.15 5.13
N TYR A 56 2.55 10.78 6.07
CA TYR A 56 2.24 9.73 7.00
C TYR A 56 1.42 10.23 8.20
N LYS A 57 0.61 9.34 8.75
CA LYS A 57 -0.03 9.47 10.05
C LYS A 57 0.39 8.28 10.89
N HIS A 58 1.12 8.56 11.95
CA HIS A 58 1.64 7.55 12.86
C HIS A 58 0.65 7.35 14.00
N PHE A 59 0.34 6.09 14.29
CA PHE A 59 -0.36 5.65 15.48
C PHE A 59 0.52 4.63 16.21
N PRO A 60 0.32 4.40 17.53
CA PRO A 60 1.21 3.58 18.35
C PRO A 60 1.51 2.17 17.79
N LYS A 61 0.57 1.57 17.05
CA LYS A 61 0.70 0.20 16.48
C LYS A 61 0.68 0.16 14.96
N SER A 62 0.60 1.31 14.28
CA SER A 62 0.42 1.34 12.83
C SER A 62 0.74 2.69 12.22
N THR A 63 1.37 2.67 11.04
CA THR A 63 1.59 3.85 10.22
C THR A 63 0.62 3.81 9.05
N TYR A 64 0.03 4.96 8.72
CA TYR A 64 -0.86 5.10 7.57
C TYR A 64 -0.29 6.15 6.63
N ILE A 65 -0.33 5.87 5.33
CA ILE A 65 -0.09 6.89 4.32
C ILE A 65 -1.41 7.57 3.97
N LYS A 66 -1.44 8.90 3.99
CA LYS A 66 -2.54 9.69 3.47
C LYS A 66 -2.27 10.05 2.01
N TYR A 67 -3.26 9.85 1.17
CA TYR A 67 -3.21 10.22 -0.23
C TYR A 67 -4.55 10.79 -0.66
N TYR A 68 -4.55 11.59 -1.73
CA TYR A 68 -5.78 12.05 -2.35
C TYR A 68 -5.76 11.78 -3.84
N PHE A 69 -6.94 11.66 -4.41
CA PHE A 69 -7.17 11.55 -5.85
C PHE A 69 -8.45 12.32 -6.21
N TYR A 70 -8.67 12.52 -7.50
CA TYR A 70 -9.87 13.18 -7.99
C TYR A 70 -10.74 12.20 -8.75
N LYS A 71 -11.99 12.08 -8.32
CA LYS A 71 -13.08 11.46 -9.07
C LYS A 71 -14.37 12.12 -8.63
N ASP A 72 -14.94 12.94 -9.50
CA ASP A 72 -16.13 13.76 -9.24
C ASP A 72 -15.99 14.67 -8.00
N GLY A 73 -14.75 15.06 -7.69
CA GLY A 73 -14.37 15.78 -6.48
C GLY A 73 -13.07 15.26 -5.87
N LYS A 74 -12.58 15.97 -4.84
CA LYS A 74 -11.37 15.56 -4.11
C LYS A 74 -11.71 14.48 -3.10
N ILE A 75 -11.10 13.31 -3.24
CA ILE A 75 -11.28 12.20 -2.30
C ILE A 75 -9.98 12.01 -1.51
N LEU A 76 -10.08 12.09 -0.18
CA LEU A 76 -8.98 11.81 0.74
C LEU A 76 -9.12 10.38 1.27
N SER A 77 -8.08 9.58 1.16
CA SER A 77 -8.04 8.23 1.67
C SER A 77 -6.74 7.96 2.44
N SER A 78 -6.72 6.84 3.16
CA SER A 78 -5.56 6.40 3.92
C SER A 78 -5.41 4.90 3.87
N MET A 79 -4.16 4.44 3.73
CA MET A 79 -3.83 3.02 3.70
C MET A 79 -2.79 2.71 4.77
N LYS A 80 -2.98 1.62 5.51
CA LYS A 80 -1.99 1.13 6.47
C LYS A 80 -0.77 0.67 5.69
N VAL A 81 0.41 1.09 6.13
CA VAL A 81 1.70 0.70 5.54
C VAL A 81 2.62 0.14 6.61
N THR A 82 3.47 -0.79 6.20
CA THR A 82 4.52 -1.34 7.06
C THR A 82 5.80 -0.54 6.80
N GLY A 83 6.30 0.14 7.83
CA GLY A 83 7.49 0.99 7.75
C GLY A 83 7.22 2.44 7.34
N ASN A 84 8.18 3.30 7.64
CA ASN A 84 8.17 4.70 7.27
C ASN A 84 9.21 4.94 6.18
N ASN A 85 8.79 4.87 4.91
CA ASN A 85 9.69 5.13 3.80
C ASN A 85 9.38 6.51 3.20
N ASN A 86 10.21 7.51 3.55
CA ASN A 86 10.08 8.86 3.01
C ASN A 86 10.13 8.91 1.48
N LEU A 87 10.65 7.86 0.82
CA LEU A 87 10.67 7.73 -0.64
C LEU A 87 9.28 7.60 -1.26
N ILE A 88 8.21 7.41 -0.48
CA ILE A 88 6.84 7.28 -1.00
C ILE A 88 6.11 8.64 -1.02
N LEU A 89 6.55 9.59 -0.20
CA LEU A 89 5.87 10.89 -0.10
C LEU A 89 6.12 11.75 -1.34
N LYS A 90 5.14 12.62 -1.63
CA LYS A 90 5.19 13.61 -2.72
C LYS A 90 5.31 13.01 -4.13
N LYS A 91 4.84 11.78 -4.29
CA LYS A 91 4.86 11.03 -5.55
C LYS A 91 3.46 10.61 -5.97
N TYR A 92 3.34 10.26 -7.24
CA TYR A 92 2.10 9.78 -7.84
C TYR A 92 2.12 8.26 -7.93
N TYR A 93 0.96 7.67 -7.69
CA TYR A 93 0.77 6.22 -7.72
C TYR A 93 -0.59 5.90 -8.32
N LYS A 94 -0.72 4.67 -8.79
CA LYS A 94 -2.03 4.15 -9.20
C LYS A 94 -2.91 3.97 -7.96
N VAL A 95 -4.16 4.40 -8.05
CA VAL A 95 -5.20 4.19 -7.05
C VAL A 95 -6.31 3.39 -7.69
N LYS A 96 -6.77 2.34 -7.00
CA LYS A 96 -8.05 1.72 -7.32
C LYS A 96 -9.09 2.20 -6.32
N TYR A 97 -10.25 2.57 -6.83
CA TYR A 97 -11.30 3.15 -6.02
C TYR A 97 -12.65 2.48 -6.23
N ASP A 98 -13.48 2.57 -5.18
CA ASP A 98 -14.91 2.30 -5.22
C ASP A 98 -15.65 3.48 -4.56
N LEU A 99 -16.41 4.22 -5.36
CA LEU A 99 -17.18 5.38 -4.89
C LEU A 99 -18.34 4.97 -3.97
N LYS A 100 -18.85 3.74 -4.10
CA LYS A 100 -19.91 3.22 -3.22
C LYS A 100 -19.36 2.76 -1.87
N ASN A 101 -18.10 2.31 -1.85
CA ASN A 101 -17.41 1.89 -0.64
C ASN A 101 -16.04 2.59 -0.51
N PRO A 102 -16.00 3.85 -0.03
CA PRO A 102 -14.76 4.61 0.08
C PRO A 102 -13.68 3.96 0.97
N ARG A 103 -14.06 3.03 1.86
CA ARG A 103 -13.11 2.28 2.69
C ARG A 103 -12.31 1.25 1.91
N ALA A 104 -12.80 0.82 0.75
CA ALA A 104 -12.10 -0.12 -0.13
C ALA A 104 -11.00 0.58 -0.97
N ASN A 105 -10.98 1.90 -1.03
CA ASN A 105 -9.99 2.65 -1.79
C ASN A 105 -8.56 2.32 -1.33
N TYR A 106 -7.68 1.96 -2.26
CA TYR A 106 -6.29 1.67 -1.94
C TYR A 106 -5.32 2.20 -3.00
N ILE A 107 -4.10 2.48 -2.55
CA ILE A 107 -3.02 3.04 -3.36
C ILE A 107 -1.95 1.95 -3.58
N ILE A 108 -1.47 1.80 -4.81
CA ILE A 108 -0.47 0.80 -5.18
C ILE A 108 0.91 1.45 -5.09
N LEU A 109 1.66 1.16 -4.01
CA LEU A 109 2.93 1.82 -3.70
C LEU A 109 4.16 1.20 -4.39
N ASN A 110 4.00 0.04 -5.01
CA ASN A 110 5.11 -0.71 -5.63
C ASN A 110 5.63 -0.01 -6.91
N GLU A 111 4.79 0.76 -7.58
CA GLU A 111 5.10 1.38 -8.87
C GLU A 111 4.78 2.88 -8.82
N GLU A 112 5.85 3.69 -8.71
CA GLU A 112 5.75 5.14 -8.83
C GLU A 112 5.39 5.53 -10.26
N LEU A 113 4.40 6.39 -10.41
CA LEU A 113 4.04 6.99 -11.68
C LEU A 113 4.75 8.33 -11.87
N LYS A 114 5.20 8.58 -13.11
CA LYS A 114 5.68 9.90 -13.55
C LYS A 114 4.73 10.46 -14.63
N PRO A 115 3.49 10.80 -14.26
CA PRO A 115 2.50 11.25 -15.22
C PRO A 115 2.90 12.60 -15.82
N ASP A 116 2.63 12.77 -17.11
CA ASP A 116 2.74 14.07 -17.76
C ASP A 116 1.59 15.00 -17.32
N SER A 117 1.67 16.27 -17.74
CA SER A 117 0.69 17.28 -17.38
C SER A 117 -0.72 16.94 -17.89
N ILE A 118 -0.83 16.32 -19.06
CA ILE A 118 -2.11 15.96 -19.69
C ILE A 118 -2.78 14.84 -18.88
N THR A 119 -2.01 13.84 -18.48
CA THR A 119 -2.46 12.72 -17.67
C THR A 119 -2.91 13.19 -16.30
N LEU A 120 -2.20 14.13 -15.68
CA LEU A 120 -2.62 14.74 -14.41
C LEU A 120 -3.95 15.50 -14.55
N VAL A 121 -4.13 16.28 -15.60
CA VAL A 121 -5.39 16.99 -15.87
C VAL A 121 -6.54 16.01 -16.12
N LYS A 122 -6.32 14.95 -16.91
CA LYS A 122 -7.31 13.87 -17.12
C LYS A 122 -7.68 13.16 -15.81
N ALA A 123 -6.72 13.02 -14.90
CA ALA A 123 -6.93 12.47 -13.57
C ALA A 123 -7.57 13.48 -12.58
N GLY A 124 -7.91 14.69 -13.03
CA GLY A 124 -8.62 15.72 -12.26
C GLY A 124 -7.73 16.68 -11.46
N PHE A 125 -6.40 16.59 -11.60
CA PHE A 125 -5.48 17.52 -10.95
C PHE A 125 -5.46 18.87 -11.67
N THR A 126 -5.29 19.94 -10.88
CA THR A 126 -5.19 21.30 -11.41
C THR A 126 -3.84 21.90 -11.06
N LYS A 127 -3.30 22.70 -11.97
CA LYS A 127 -2.04 23.43 -11.72
C LYS A 127 -2.37 24.78 -11.09
N SER A 128 -1.94 24.99 -9.85
CA SER A 128 -2.13 26.24 -9.12
C SER A 128 -0.85 27.06 -9.12
N LYS A 129 -0.96 28.33 -9.49
CA LYS A 129 0.10 29.33 -9.29
C LYS A 129 0.13 29.79 -7.84
N TYR A 130 1.31 30.13 -7.35
CA TYR A 130 1.51 30.77 -6.05
C TYR A 130 2.77 31.62 -6.11
N TYR A 131 2.86 32.63 -5.24
CA TYR A 131 3.96 33.59 -5.25
C TYR A 131 4.74 33.49 -3.94
N ILE A 132 6.07 33.49 -4.03
CA ILE A 132 6.96 33.59 -2.87
C ILE A 132 7.67 34.94 -2.95
N TYR A 133 7.62 35.73 -1.89
CA TYR A 133 8.40 36.96 -1.80
C TYR A 133 9.87 36.62 -1.53
N ASP A 134 10.75 37.05 -2.43
CA ASP A 134 12.20 36.93 -2.27
C ASP A 134 12.76 38.24 -1.72
N ALA A 135 12.89 38.30 -0.39
CA ALA A 135 13.39 39.47 0.33
C ALA A 135 14.94 39.62 0.27
N GLY A 136 15.66 38.63 -0.25
CA GLY A 136 17.12 38.56 -0.15
C GLY A 136 17.87 38.94 -1.42
N VAL A 137 17.29 38.69 -2.60
CA VAL A 137 18.01 38.92 -3.88
C VAL A 137 17.26 39.90 -4.77
N SER A 138 15.97 39.68 -5.00
CA SER A 138 15.21 40.45 -5.99
C SER A 138 14.22 41.46 -5.43
N CYS A 139 13.89 41.38 -4.12
CA CYS A 139 12.80 42.15 -3.49
C CYS A 139 11.47 42.06 -4.27
N LYS A 140 11.21 40.91 -4.90
CA LYS A 140 10.06 40.68 -5.78
C LYS A 140 9.35 39.37 -5.46
N TYR A 141 8.10 39.29 -5.89
CA TYR A 141 7.34 38.05 -5.85
C TYR A 141 7.73 37.14 -7.01
N ILE A 142 8.25 35.95 -6.68
CA ILE A 142 8.59 34.91 -7.64
C ILE A 142 7.40 33.99 -7.84
N GLU A 143 6.90 33.91 -9.07
CA GLU A 143 5.84 32.97 -9.44
C GLU A 143 6.37 31.53 -9.40
N LYS A 144 5.64 30.66 -8.71
CA LYS A 144 5.83 29.21 -8.71
C LYS A 144 4.52 28.52 -9.03
N SER A 145 4.60 27.25 -9.38
CA SER A 145 3.42 26.43 -9.65
C SER A 145 3.52 25.06 -8.99
N LYS A 146 2.37 24.52 -8.59
CA LYS A 146 2.25 23.17 -8.05
C LYS A 146 0.96 22.51 -8.51
N TRP A 147 1.00 21.20 -8.66
CA TRP A 147 -0.20 20.39 -8.86
C TRP A 147 -0.96 20.27 -7.55
N LYS A 148 -2.28 20.40 -7.61
CA LYS A 148 -3.18 20.22 -6.47
C LYS A 148 -4.42 19.46 -6.88
#